data_AF-A0A317U1H3-F1
#
_entry.id   AF-A0A317U1H3-F1
#
_cell.length_a   1.000
_cell.length_b   1.000
_cell.length_c   1.000
_cell.angle_alpha   90.00
_cell.angle_beta   90.00
_cell.angle_gamma   90.00
#
_symmetry.space_group_name_H-M   'P 1'
#
loop_
_entity.id
_entity.type
_entity.pdbx_description
1 polymer ?
#
loop_
_entity_poly.entity_id
_entity_poly.type
_entity_poly.pdbx_seq_one_letter_code
_entity_poly.pdbx_strand_id
1 'polypeptide(L)'
;MFKIVDYRKTRALQICLVFSTALAIQSLLGYSHAGWIGFAVMMIYAGFDRGASLQRTIHRFWGAVFGLLLSYILWVIGQIDFRFILIIIPFIVFMAYFSLGKRYAFPTIFTVTLTSLGSDYYGRNNYAVPNFFFDYLLSTIVAFLLCYLFETLVFHNSQLSRKFYIDLQKRIITHLNKLFDIVTQKPLRDSHYLKESIVLNTSMLDLYAFVDAAKHERDLDVNFANELDSFGSVVQQAYHNIRRLFVLGAHRNEVLKIETRTILEQLTRINQSQRIKYIGE
;
A
#
# COMPACT_ATOMS: atom_id res chain seq x y z
N MET A 1 -17.85 14.98 -4.60
CA MET A 1 -18.14 15.58 -3.28
C MET A 1 -17.28 14.88 -2.22
N PHE A 2 -16.06 15.40 -1.96
CA PHE A 2 -15.22 15.19 -0.77
C PHE A 2 -14.03 16.16 -0.92
N LYS A 3 -14.29 17.46 -0.69
CA LYS A 3 -13.21 18.44 -0.49
C LYS A 3 -12.76 18.28 0.96
N ILE A 4 -11.44 18.17 1.17
CA ILE A 4 -10.77 18.13 2.47
C ILE A 4 -10.79 16.75 3.14
N VAL A 5 -9.98 15.81 2.64
CA VAL A 5 -9.64 14.61 3.42
C VAL A 5 -8.22 14.15 3.08
N ASP A 6 -7.35 14.07 4.10
CA ASP A 6 -6.02 13.40 4.11
C ASP A 6 -6.08 12.06 3.35
N TYR A 7 -5.06 11.70 2.57
CA TYR A 7 -5.05 10.47 1.74
C TYR A 7 -5.58 9.26 2.51
N ARG A 8 -5.10 9.08 3.76
CA ARG A 8 -5.46 7.93 4.59
C ARG A 8 -6.94 7.89 4.93
N LYS A 9 -7.51 9.04 5.25
CA LYS A 9 -8.93 9.18 5.60
C LYS A 9 -9.82 9.02 4.35
N THR A 10 -9.39 9.53 3.20
CA THR A 10 -10.12 9.36 1.93
C THR A 10 -10.15 7.89 1.56
N ARG A 11 -9.00 7.21 1.66
CA ARG A 11 -8.90 5.78 1.37
C ARG A 11 -9.70 4.94 2.36
N ALA A 12 -9.65 5.28 3.65
CA ALA A 12 -10.46 4.62 4.67
C ALA A 12 -11.96 4.71 4.33
N LEU A 13 -12.44 5.90 3.95
CA LEU A 13 -13.84 6.12 3.58
C LEU A 13 -14.21 5.33 2.31
N GLN A 14 -13.34 5.30 1.30
CA GLN A 14 -13.55 4.47 0.11
C GLN A 14 -13.67 2.98 0.46
N ILE A 15 -12.77 2.47 1.31
CA ILE A 15 -12.81 1.08 1.78
C ILE A 15 -14.10 0.81 2.56
N CYS A 16 -14.49 1.69 3.48
CA CYS A 16 -15.75 1.57 4.23
C CYS A 16 -16.96 1.52 3.30
N LEU A 17 -17.03 2.40 2.30
CA LEU A 17 -18.16 2.47 1.37
C LEU A 17 -18.27 1.20 0.51
N VAL A 18 -17.13 0.73 -0.03
CA VAL A 18 -17.04 -0.53 -0.79
C VAL A 18 -17.45 -1.72 0.09
N PHE A 19 -16.98 -1.77 1.33
CA PHE A 19 -17.30 -2.85 2.27
C PHE A 19 -18.77 -2.84 2.72
N SER A 20 -19.34 -1.67 3.03
CA SER A 20 -20.77 -1.54 3.34
C SER A 20 -21.64 -1.98 2.17
N THR A 21 -21.24 -1.65 0.94
CA THR A 21 -21.95 -2.08 -0.27
C THR A 21 -21.84 -3.59 -0.46
N ALA A 22 -20.68 -4.18 -0.18
CA ALA A 22 -20.48 -5.63 -0.22
C ALA A 22 -21.38 -6.37 0.77
N LEU A 23 -21.53 -5.86 1.98
CA LEU A 23 -22.46 -6.42 2.99
C LEU A 23 -23.93 -6.30 2.54
N ALA A 24 -24.31 -5.20 1.89
CA ALA A 24 -25.64 -5.03 1.33
C ALA A 24 -25.90 -5.99 0.15
N ILE A 25 -24.92 -6.19 -0.73
CA ILE A 25 -25.03 -7.15 -1.84
C ILE A 25 -25.10 -8.58 -1.30
N GLN A 26 -24.33 -8.89 -0.25
CA GLN A 26 -24.40 -10.17 0.44
C GLN A 26 -25.81 -10.47 0.95
N SER A 27 -26.48 -9.50 1.59
CA SER A 27 -27.85 -9.72 2.09
C SER A 27 -28.88 -9.88 0.98
N LEU A 28 -28.63 -9.31 -0.21
CA LEU A 28 -29.50 -9.42 -1.38
C LEU A 28 -29.33 -10.74 -2.15
N LEU A 29 -28.10 -11.26 -2.26
CA LEU A 29 -27.82 -12.45 -3.08
C LEU A 29 -28.21 -13.77 -2.40
N GLY A 30 -28.30 -13.82 -1.08
CA GLY A 30 -28.99 -14.89 -0.33
C GLY A 30 -28.51 -16.34 -0.51
N TYR A 31 -27.36 -16.60 -1.17
CA TYR A 31 -26.82 -17.96 -1.30
C TYR A 31 -26.13 -18.41 -0.01
N SER A 32 -26.05 -19.74 0.20
CA SER A 32 -25.69 -20.40 1.47
C SER A 32 -24.47 -19.80 2.18
N HIS A 33 -23.48 -19.31 1.44
CA HIS A 33 -22.28 -18.69 2.01
C HIS A 33 -21.93 -17.33 1.39
N ALA A 34 -22.91 -16.46 1.16
CA ALA A 34 -22.68 -15.08 0.71
C ALA A 34 -21.79 -14.24 1.65
N GLY A 35 -21.59 -14.69 2.90
CA GLY A 35 -20.62 -14.11 3.86
C GLY A 35 -19.19 -14.01 3.35
N TRP A 36 -18.81 -14.84 2.38
CA TRP A 36 -17.47 -14.79 1.78
C TRP A 36 -17.25 -13.56 0.90
N ILE A 37 -18.30 -12.86 0.46
CA ILE A 37 -18.15 -11.62 -0.34
C ILE A 37 -17.41 -10.57 0.50
N GLY A 38 -17.84 -10.34 1.74
CA GLY A 38 -17.19 -9.37 2.64
C GLY A 38 -15.73 -9.74 2.91
N PHE A 39 -15.46 -11.03 3.17
CA PHE A 39 -14.09 -11.52 3.37
C PHE A 39 -13.22 -11.32 2.11
N ALA A 40 -13.74 -11.67 0.93
CA ALA A 40 -13.03 -11.50 -0.34
C ALA A 40 -12.74 -10.01 -0.63
N VAL A 41 -13.69 -9.12 -0.35
CA VAL A 41 -13.47 -7.66 -0.44
C VAL A 41 -12.36 -7.22 0.51
N MET A 42 -12.36 -7.70 1.76
CA MET A 42 -11.29 -7.38 2.71
C MET A 42 -9.93 -7.87 2.20
N MET A 43 -9.84 -9.11 1.72
CA MET A 43 -8.60 -9.70 1.25
C MET A 43 -8.02 -9.00 0.01
N ILE A 44 -8.89 -8.62 -0.93
CA ILE A 44 -8.46 -8.05 -2.21
C ILE A 44 -8.28 -6.53 -2.09
N TYR A 45 -9.16 -5.84 -1.37
CA TYR A 45 -9.26 -4.38 -1.37
C TYR A 45 -8.75 -3.71 -0.10
N ALA A 46 -8.80 -4.37 1.07
CA ALA A 46 -8.31 -3.77 2.31
C ALA A 46 -6.77 -3.67 2.28
N GLY A 47 -6.29 -2.46 2.09
CA GLY A 47 -4.88 -2.15 2.03
C GLY A 47 -4.68 -0.64 1.90
N PHE A 48 -3.93 -0.06 2.83
CA PHE A 48 -3.64 1.37 2.89
C PHE A 48 -2.38 1.76 2.08
N ASP A 49 -1.97 0.93 1.10
CA ASP A 49 -0.68 1.14 0.41
C ASP A 49 -0.79 1.99 -0.85
N ARG A 50 0.41 2.40 -1.28
CA ARG A 50 0.75 3.57 -2.07
C ARG A 50 0.27 3.42 -3.52
N GLY A 51 -0.58 4.33 -3.95
CA GLY A 51 -0.59 4.83 -5.32
C GLY A 51 -1.18 3.99 -6.46
N ALA A 52 -1.40 2.68 -6.33
CA ALA A 52 -1.98 1.87 -7.40
C ALA A 52 -2.98 0.84 -6.86
N SER A 53 -4.12 1.33 -6.37
CA SER A 53 -5.16 0.48 -5.76
C SER A 53 -5.67 -0.59 -6.73
N LEU A 54 -5.90 -0.24 -7.99
CA LEU A 54 -6.47 -1.14 -9.00
C LEU A 54 -5.52 -2.27 -9.38
N GLN A 55 -4.26 -1.97 -9.70
CA GLN A 55 -3.26 -2.99 -10.04
C GLN A 55 -3.06 -3.97 -8.87
N ARG A 56 -3.08 -3.45 -7.64
CA ARG A 56 -3.01 -4.27 -6.43
C ARG A 56 -4.23 -5.17 -6.29
N THR A 57 -5.44 -4.63 -6.47
CA THR A 57 -6.69 -5.40 -6.46
C THR A 57 -6.63 -6.52 -7.49
N ILE A 58 -6.10 -6.28 -8.70
CA ILE A 58 -5.90 -7.32 -9.72
C ILE A 58 -4.92 -8.39 -9.26
N HIS A 59 -3.74 -8.00 -8.73
CA HIS A 59 -2.77 -8.98 -8.24
C HIS A 59 -3.29 -9.80 -7.05
N ARG A 60 -4.04 -9.17 -6.14
CA ARG A 60 -4.65 -9.87 -5.00
C ARG A 60 -5.82 -10.74 -5.41
N PHE A 61 -6.59 -10.34 -6.43
CA PHE A 61 -7.62 -11.19 -7.02
C PHE A 61 -7.01 -12.48 -7.56
N TRP A 62 -5.96 -12.38 -8.39
CA TRP A 62 -5.23 -13.56 -8.87
C TRP A 62 -4.63 -14.37 -7.72
N GLY A 63 -4.10 -13.69 -6.71
CA GLY A 63 -3.63 -14.35 -5.49
C GLY A 63 -4.72 -15.14 -4.77
N ALA A 64 -5.93 -14.60 -4.65
CA ALA A 64 -7.07 -15.29 -4.05
C ALA A 64 -7.50 -16.51 -4.89
N VAL A 65 -7.59 -16.36 -6.21
CA VAL A 65 -7.92 -17.47 -7.13
C VAL A 65 -6.89 -18.61 -7.02
N PHE A 66 -5.59 -18.29 -7.05
CA PHE A 66 -4.54 -19.29 -6.89
C PHE A 66 -4.51 -19.89 -5.48
N GLY A 67 -4.84 -19.12 -4.44
CA GLY A 67 -4.99 -19.63 -3.07
C GLY A 67 -6.12 -20.63 -2.93
N LEU A 68 -7.27 -20.38 -3.57
CA LEU A 68 -8.38 -21.33 -3.62
C LEU A 68 -8.00 -22.61 -4.37
N LEU A 69 -7.34 -22.48 -5.53
CA LEU A 69 -6.85 -23.63 -6.29
C LEU A 69 -5.86 -24.46 -5.47
N LEU A 70 -4.90 -23.81 -4.82
CA LEU A 70 -3.91 -24.47 -3.97
C LEU A 70 -4.57 -25.16 -2.78
N SER A 71 -5.54 -24.51 -2.13
CA SER A 71 -6.30 -25.13 -1.03
C SER A 71 -7.09 -26.34 -1.49
N TYR A 72 -7.67 -26.32 -2.69
CA TYR A 72 -8.37 -27.49 -3.23
C TYR A 72 -7.42 -28.67 -3.47
N ILE A 73 -6.23 -28.41 -4.04
CA ILE A 73 -5.20 -29.44 -4.23
C ILE A 73 -4.75 -30.02 -2.88
N LEU A 74 -4.47 -29.16 -1.90
CA LEU A 74 -4.05 -29.59 -0.56
C LEU A 74 -5.16 -30.34 0.18
N TRP A 75 -6.43 -29.99 -0.06
CA TRP A 75 -7.57 -30.75 0.45
C TRP A 75 -7.58 -32.17 -0.13
N VAL A 76 -7.38 -32.35 -1.44
CA VAL A 76 -7.29 -33.69 -2.06
C VAL A 76 -6.15 -34.51 -1.44
N ILE A 77 -4.98 -33.89 -1.21
CA ILE A 77 -3.84 -34.55 -0.55
C ILE A 77 -4.18 -34.93 0.90
N GLY A 78 -4.89 -34.06 1.62
CA GLY A 78 -5.33 -34.32 2.99
C GLY A 78 -6.35 -35.46 3.12
N GLN A 79 -7.07 -35.80 2.04
CA GLN A 79 -7.93 -37.00 1.99
C GLN A 79 -7.12 -38.31 1.98
N ILE A 80 -5.86 -38.27 1.54
CA ILE A 80 -4.98 -39.45 1.53
C ILE A 80 -4.48 -39.74 2.95
N ASP A 81 -4.00 -38.71 3.65
CA ASP A 81 -3.68 -38.77 5.09
C ASP A 81 -3.83 -37.39 5.73
N PHE A 82 -4.73 -37.29 6.71
CA PHE A 82 -5.03 -36.02 7.39
C PHE A 82 -3.81 -35.47 8.16
N ARG A 83 -2.83 -36.33 8.52
CA ARG A 83 -1.64 -35.93 9.27
C ARG A 83 -0.74 -34.99 8.48
N PHE A 84 -0.84 -34.99 7.15
CA PHE A 84 -0.11 -34.04 6.31
C PHE A 84 -0.45 -32.58 6.64
N ILE A 85 -1.65 -32.30 7.17
CA ILE A 85 -2.07 -30.95 7.58
C ILE A 85 -1.11 -30.37 8.64
N LEU A 86 -0.55 -31.19 9.52
CA LEU A 86 0.40 -30.77 10.56
C LEU A 86 1.71 -30.22 9.98
N ILE A 87 2.08 -30.62 8.77
CA ILE A 87 3.27 -30.13 8.06
C ILE A 87 2.90 -28.99 7.10
N ILE A 88 1.77 -29.14 6.40
CA ILE A 88 1.29 -28.18 5.40
C ILE A 88 1.00 -26.81 6.02
N ILE A 89 0.34 -26.74 7.18
CA ILE A 89 -0.01 -25.46 7.81
C ILE A 89 1.24 -24.66 8.22
N PRO A 90 2.21 -25.20 8.99
CA PRO A 90 3.45 -24.48 9.30
C PRO A 90 4.23 -24.07 8.06
N PHE A 91 4.25 -24.90 7.02
CA PHE A 91 4.89 -24.57 5.75
C PHE A 91 4.22 -23.40 5.03
N ILE A 92 2.89 -23.35 5.00
CA ILE A 92 2.13 -22.21 4.44
C ILE A 92 2.42 -20.93 5.23
N VAL A 93 2.44 -21.00 6.57
CA VAL A 93 2.75 -19.86 7.43
C VAL A 93 4.18 -19.36 7.19
N PHE A 94 5.14 -20.29 7.09
CA PHE A 94 6.53 -19.98 6.74
C PHE A 94 6.62 -19.29 5.38
N MET A 95 5.98 -19.85 4.35
CA MET A 95 5.98 -19.26 3.01
C MET A 95 5.26 -17.91 2.95
N ALA A 96 4.17 -17.75 3.69
CA ALA A 96 3.48 -16.46 3.84
C ALA A 96 4.43 -15.40 4.42
N TYR A 97 5.18 -15.76 5.48
CA TYR A 97 6.13 -14.86 6.13
C TYR A 97 7.25 -14.43 5.18
N PHE A 98 7.89 -15.38 4.47
CA PHE A 98 8.98 -15.07 3.53
C PHE A 98 8.53 -14.40 2.23
N SER A 99 7.22 -14.44 1.94
CA SER A 99 6.64 -13.79 0.76
C SER A 99 6.09 -12.39 1.04
N LEU A 100 6.06 -11.95 2.31
CA LEU A 100 5.76 -10.58 2.68
C LEU A 100 6.80 -9.64 2.04
N GLY A 101 6.34 -8.81 1.09
CA GLY A 101 7.14 -7.76 0.46
C GLY A 101 7.61 -8.02 -0.97
N LYS A 102 7.43 -9.23 -1.55
CA LYS A 102 7.89 -9.51 -2.93
C LYS A 102 6.87 -9.13 -4.02
N ARG A 103 5.62 -9.60 -3.91
CA ARG A 103 4.49 -9.23 -4.79
C ARG A 103 3.17 -9.34 -4.03
N TYR A 104 2.22 -8.45 -4.31
CA TYR A 104 0.92 -8.40 -3.61
C TYR A 104 0.08 -9.68 -3.71
N ALA A 105 0.32 -10.51 -4.74
CA ALA A 105 -0.36 -11.78 -4.94
C ALA A 105 0.03 -12.83 -3.87
N PHE A 106 1.32 -12.98 -3.56
CA PHE A 106 1.81 -14.10 -2.75
C PHE A 106 1.27 -14.16 -1.32
N PRO A 107 1.25 -13.06 -0.54
CA PRO A 107 0.62 -13.08 0.78
C PRO A 107 -0.85 -13.49 0.70
N THR A 108 -1.56 -13.03 -0.35
CA THR A 108 -2.97 -13.34 -0.57
C THR A 108 -3.18 -14.83 -0.87
N ILE A 109 -2.32 -15.45 -1.68
CA ILE A 109 -2.35 -16.90 -1.96
C ILE A 109 -2.33 -17.67 -0.65
N PHE A 110 -1.34 -17.43 0.21
CA PHE A 110 -1.17 -18.20 1.44
C PHE A 110 -2.25 -17.90 2.48
N THR A 111 -2.69 -16.66 2.63
CA THR A 111 -3.78 -16.33 3.56
C THR A 111 -5.10 -16.95 3.12
N VAL A 112 -5.44 -16.91 1.82
CA VAL A 112 -6.65 -17.56 1.31
C VAL A 112 -6.55 -19.07 1.42
N THR A 113 -5.36 -19.64 1.15
CA THR A 113 -5.11 -21.08 1.33
C THR A 113 -5.33 -21.50 2.79
N LEU A 114 -4.74 -20.77 3.74
CA LEU A 114 -4.87 -21.07 5.16
C LEU A 114 -6.30 -20.89 5.66
N THR A 115 -7.00 -19.83 5.24
CA THR A 115 -8.38 -19.58 5.65
C THR A 115 -9.32 -20.66 5.12
N SER A 116 -9.10 -21.11 3.87
CA SER A 116 -9.91 -22.16 3.26
C SER A 116 -9.67 -23.51 3.92
N LEU A 117 -8.40 -23.86 4.23
CA LEU A 117 -8.05 -25.09 4.95
C LEU A 117 -8.42 -25.06 6.44
N GLY A 118 -8.43 -23.88 7.07
CA GLY A 118 -8.74 -23.71 8.49
C GLY A 118 -10.22 -23.46 8.79
N SER A 119 -11.05 -23.31 7.76
CA SER A 119 -12.48 -23.12 7.94
C SER A 119 -13.18 -24.42 8.37
N ASP A 120 -14.16 -24.32 9.26
CA ASP A 120 -14.83 -25.43 9.99
C ASP A 120 -15.53 -26.51 9.13
N TYR A 121 -15.36 -26.52 7.80
CA TYR A 121 -16.03 -27.45 6.88
C TYR A 121 -15.54 -28.90 7.00
N TYR A 122 -14.40 -29.14 7.64
CA TYR A 122 -13.96 -30.50 7.98
C TYR A 122 -14.76 -31.10 9.15
N GLY A 123 -15.60 -30.30 9.82
CA GLY A 123 -16.48 -30.72 10.89
C GLY A 123 -17.95 -30.83 10.46
N ARG A 124 -18.46 -32.06 10.41
CA ARG A 124 -19.88 -32.47 10.57
C ARG A 124 -20.99 -31.79 9.72
N ASN A 125 -20.69 -30.95 8.75
CA ASN A 125 -21.70 -30.38 7.84
C ASN A 125 -21.85 -31.22 6.56
N ASN A 126 -23.09 -31.51 6.15
CA ASN A 126 -23.44 -32.18 4.89
C ASN A 126 -23.17 -31.32 3.63
N TYR A 127 -22.31 -30.31 3.73
CA TYR A 127 -22.00 -29.41 2.63
C TYR A 127 -20.85 -29.98 1.80
N ALA A 128 -21.11 -30.21 0.51
CA ALA A 128 -20.10 -30.74 -0.38
C ALA A 128 -18.95 -29.74 -0.52
N VAL A 129 -17.73 -30.17 -0.18
CA VAL A 129 -16.52 -29.35 -0.28
C VAL A 129 -16.35 -28.67 -1.65
N PRO A 130 -16.63 -29.32 -2.80
CA PRO A 130 -16.59 -28.63 -4.10
C PRO A 130 -17.53 -27.42 -4.21
N ASN A 131 -18.71 -27.46 -3.58
CA ASN A 131 -19.66 -26.34 -3.60
C ASN A 131 -19.12 -25.16 -2.79
N PHE A 132 -18.36 -25.40 -1.72
CA PHE A 132 -17.67 -24.34 -0.97
C PHE A 132 -16.66 -23.60 -1.84
N PHE A 133 -15.80 -24.33 -2.55
CA PHE A 133 -14.82 -23.71 -3.44
C PHE A 133 -15.50 -22.92 -4.56
N PHE A 134 -16.62 -23.42 -5.08
CA PHE A 134 -17.42 -22.71 -6.07
C PHE A 134 -18.03 -21.42 -5.51
N ASP A 135 -18.69 -21.47 -4.35
CA ASP A 135 -19.28 -20.31 -3.69
C ASP A 135 -18.23 -19.25 -3.33
N TYR A 136 -17.05 -19.67 -2.86
CA TYR A 136 -15.96 -18.75 -2.57
C TYR A 136 -15.43 -18.14 -3.87
N LEU A 137 -15.21 -18.92 -4.92
CA LEU A 137 -14.78 -18.39 -6.21
C LEU A 137 -15.78 -17.35 -6.75
N LEU A 138 -17.08 -17.66 -6.68
CA LEU A 138 -18.14 -16.74 -7.06
C LEU A 138 -18.10 -15.45 -6.22
N SER A 139 -17.96 -15.59 -4.90
CA SER A 139 -17.83 -14.46 -3.97
C SER A 139 -16.61 -13.59 -4.28
N THR A 140 -15.50 -14.21 -4.70
CA THR A 140 -14.25 -13.55 -5.08
C THR A 140 -14.42 -12.76 -6.38
N ILE A 141 -15.15 -13.30 -7.35
CA ILE A 141 -15.48 -12.62 -8.61
C ILE A 141 -16.40 -11.43 -8.33
N VAL A 142 -17.46 -11.62 -7.53
CA VAL A 142 -18.38 -10.53 -7.15
C VAL A 142 -17.62 -9.41 -6.42
N ALA A 143 -16.77 -9.76 -5.45
CA ALA A 143 -15.92 -8.81 -4.73
C ALA A 143 -15.00 -8.05 -5.69
N PHE A 144 -14.37 -8.72 -6.64
CA PHE A 144 -13.50 -8.09 -7.63
C PHE A 144 -14.27 -7.11 -8.53
N LEU A 145 -15.42 -7.52 -9.07
CA LEU A 145 -16.26 -6.66 -9.89
C LEU A 145 -16.72 -5.42 -9.13
N LEU A 146 -17.13 -5.58 -7.87
CA LEU A 146 -17.51 -4.49 -6.99
C LEU A 146 -16.34 -3.50 -6.83
N CYS A 147 -15.15 -4.00 -6.47
CA CYS A 147 -13.96 -3.16 -6.31
C CYS A 147 -13.59 -2.44 -7.63
N TYR A 148 -13.65 -3.15 -8.75
CA TYR A 148 -13.36 -2.61 -10.07
C TYR A 148 -14.33 -1.49 -10.46
N LEU A 149 -15.63 -1.70 -10.27
CA LEU A 149 -16.67 -0.71 -10.57
C LEU A 149 -16.52 0.56 -9.70
N PHE A 150 -16.26 0.39 -8.41
CA PHE A 150 -16.06 1.53 -7.53
C PHE A 150 -14.81 2.33 -7.90
N GLU A 151 -13.69 1.67 -8.20
CA GLU A 151 -12.46 2.36 -8.62
C GLU A 151 -12.62 3.07 -9.97
N THR A 152 -13.26 2.44 -10.95
CA THR A 152 -13.39 2.98 -12.32
C THR A 152 -14.51 4.00 -12.48
N LEU A 153 -15.63 3.88 -11.77
CA LEU A 153 -16.79 4.76 -11.95
C LEU A 153 -16.95 5.79 -10.83
N VAL A 154 -16.69 5.40 -9.58
CA VAL A 154 -16.98 6.24 -8.40
C VAL A 154 -15.74 7.01 -7.95
N PHE A 155 -14.56 6.39 -8.00
CA PHE A 155 -13.32 6.95 -7.47
C PHE A 155 -12.32 7.44 -8.52
N HIS A 156 -12.62 7.29 -9.81
CA HIS A 156 -11.76 7.73 -10.92
C HIS A 156 -11.32 9.19 -10.80
N ASN A 157 -12.20 10.09 -10.36
CA ASN A 157 -11.91 11.51 -10.19
C ASN A 157 -11.22 11.88 -8.85
N SER A 158 -10.89 10.91 -8.00
CA SER A 158 -10.39 11.20 -6.65
C SER A 158 -8.92 11.65 -6.59
N GLN A 159 -8.16 11.51 -7.69
CA GLN A 159 -6.73 11.83 -7.83
C GLN A 159 -5.89 11.33 -6.64
N LEU A 160 -6.18 10.10 -6.19
CA LEU A 160 -5.64 9.56 -4.94
C LEU A 160 -4.10 9.49 -4.97
N SER A 161 -3.52 9.08 -6.10
CA SER A 161 -2.07 8.98 -6.32
C SER A 161 -1.39 10.36 -6.23
N ARG A 162 -2.03 11.41 -6.76
CA ARG A 162 -1.55 12.81 -6.66
C ARG A 162 -1.57 13.29 -5.22
N LYS A 163 -2.66 13.05 -4.49
CA LYS A 163 -2.78 13.42 -3.06
C LYS A 163 -1.75 12.70 -2.19
N PHE A 164 -1.58 11.40 -2.42
CA PHE A 164 -0.55 10.61 -1.74
C PHE A 164 0.86 11.18 -1.99
N TYR A 165 1.17 11.53 -3.24
CA TYR A 165 2.45 12.12 -3.60
C TYR A 165 2.69 13.46 -2.89
N ILE A 166 1.70 14.35 -2.86
CA ILE A 166 1.81 15.65 -2.17
C ILE A 166 2.03 15.48 -0.66
N ASP A 167 1.33 14.53 -0.03
CA ASP A 167 1.53 14.19 1.38
C ASP A 167 2.93 13.60 1.65
N LEU A 168 3.43 12.78 0.72
CA LEU A 168 4.76 12.18 0.80
C LEU A 168 5.86 13.24 0.64
N GLN A 169 5.73 14.15 -0.32
CA GLN A 169 6.63 15.29 -0.49
C GLN A 169 6.70 16.12 0.79
N LYS A 170 5.55 16.48 1.38
CA LYS A 170 5.49 17.26 2.63
C LYS A 170 6.24 16.55 3.75
N ARG A 171 6.08 15.23 3.89
CA ARG A 171 6.79 14.42 4.89
C ARG A 171 8.30 14.48 4.68
N ILE A 172 8.77 14.24 3.46
CA ILE A 172 10.20 14.28 3.09
C ILE A 172 10.79 15.67 3.37
N ILE A 173 10.13 16.74 2.91
CA ILE A 173 10.56 18.13 3.13
C ILE A 173 10.63 18.45 4.63
N THR A 174 9.67 17.98 5.42
CA THR A 174 9.67 18.19 6.87
C THR A 174 10.89 17.52 7.54
N HIS A 175 11.21 16.28 7.17
CA HIS A 175 12.39 15.60 7.71
C HIS A 175 13.71 16.20 7.22
N LEU A 176 13.78 16.67 5.97
CA LEU A 176 14.96 17.41 5.48
C LEU A 176 15.16 18.72 6.25
N ASN A 177 14.11 19.51 6.49
CA ASN A 177 14.19 20.72 7.29
C ASN A 177 14.66 20.42 8.72
N LYS A 178 14.10 19.38 9.36
CA LYS A 178 14.56 18.96 10.69
C LYS A 178 16.03 18.57 10.70
N LEU A 179 16.50 17.81 9.71
CA LEU A 179 17.92 17.43 9.61
C LEU A 179 18.81 18.67 9.42
N PHE A 180 18.39 19.61 8.58
CA PHE A 180 19.09 20.87 8.40
C PHE A 180 19.16 21.69 9.69
N ASP A 181 18.07 21.76 10.45
CA ASP A 181 18.05 22.44 11.76
C ASP A 181 18.99 21.77 12.77
N ILE A 182 19.03 20.43 12.83
CA ILE A 182 19.92 19.68 13.71
C ILE A 182 21.39 19.96 13.39
N VAL A 183 21.74 20.01 12.11
CA VAL A 183 23.12 20.22 11.66
C VAL A 183 23.55 21.68 11.84
N THR A 184 22.61 22.62 11.88
CA THR A 184 22.90 24.05 12.04
C THR A 184 22.88 24.53 13.50
N GLN A 185 22.23 23.80 14.42
CA GLN A 185 22.23 24.10 15.85
C GLN A 185 23.46 23.50 16.55
N LYS A 186 24.04 24.23 17.52
CA LYS A 186 25.11 23.73 18.40
C LYS A 186 24.62 23.62 19.85
N PRO A 187 24.98 22.56 20.60
CA PRO A 187 25.84 21.44 20.21
C PRO A 187 25.15 20.42 19.29
N LEU A 188 25.92 19.79 18.40
CA LEU A 188 25.45 18.73 17.51
C LEU A 188 25.00 17.51 18.33
N ARG A 189 23.78 17.04 18.07
CA ARG A 189 23.21 15.84 18.70
C ARG A 189 23.23 14.68 17.70
N ASP A 190 24.34 13.97 17.63
CA ASP A 190 24.57 12.89 16.65
C ASP A 190 23.48 11.80 16.69
N SER A 191 23.02 11.43 17.88
CA SER A 191 21.94 10.45 18.05
C SER A 191 20.61 10.91 17.43
N HIS A 192 20.32 12.21 17.51
CA HIS A 192 19.10 12.78 16.95
C HIS A 192 19.18 12.90 15.42
N TYR A 193 20.36 13.24 14.89
CA TYR A 193 20.63 13.25 13.45
C TYR A 193 20.44 11.85 12.84
N LEU A 194 21.04 10.83 13.46
CA LEU A 194 20.93 9.44 12.97
C LEU A 194 19.48 8.95 12.98
N LYS A 195 18.73 9.24 14.06
CA LYS A 195 17.31 8.86 14.16
C LYS A 195 16.46 9.49 13.05
N GLU A 196 16.62 10.80 12.81
CA GLU A 196 15.86 11.49 11.74
C GLU A 196 16.32 11.05 10.34
N SER A 197 17.60 10.72 10.16
CA SER A 197 18.12 10.17 8.89
C SER A 197 17.51 8.80 8.55
N ILE A 198 17.31 7.93 9.55
CA ILE A 198 16.61 6.65 9.37
C ILE A 198 15.15 6.87 8.93
N VAL A 199 14.46 7.84 9.54
CA VAL A 199 13.07 8.15 9.19
C VAL A 199 12.96 8.75 7.79
N LEU A 200 13.91 9.62 7.41
CA LEU A 200 14.00 10.15 6.04
C LEU A 200 14.25 9.03 5.03
N ASN A 201 15.19 8.12 5.30
CA ASN A 201 15.47 6.97 4.43
C ASN A 201 14.23 6.11 4.22
N THR A 202 13.46 5.88 5.28
CA THR A 202 12.18 5.16 5.18
C THR A 202 11.21 5.91 4.25
N SER A 203 11.09 7.23 4.40
CA SER A 203 10.26 8.07 3.52
C SER A 203 10.75 8.10 2.06
N MET A 204 12.06 7.96 1.83
CA MET A 204 12.64 7.86 0.47
C MET A 204 12.39 6.51 -0.17
N LEU A 205 12.49 5.41 0.59
CA LEU A 205 12.06 4.09 0.12
C LEU A 205 10.58 4.11 -0.25
N ASP A 206 9.77 4.86 0.49
CA ASP A 206 8.36 5.04 0.19
C ASP A 206 8.13 5.77 -1.13
N LEU A 207 8.95 6.77 -1.43
CA LEU A 207 8.93 7.48 -2.71
C LEU A 207 9.34 6.57 -3.86
N TYR A 208 10.42 5.79 -3.72
CA TYR A 208 10.84 4.87 -4.78
C TYR A 208 9.79 3.78 -5.05
N ALA A 209 9.22 3.19 -4.00
CA ALA A 209 8.14 2.22 -4.14
C ALA A 209 6.90 2.82 -4.83
N PHE A 210 6.58 4.09 -4.53
CA PHE A 210 5.49 4.80 -5.19
C PHE A 210 5.81 5.11 -6.66
N VAL A 211 7.03 5.57 -6.97
CA VAL A 211 7.47 5.84 -8.35
C VAL A 211 7.41 4.56 -9.20
N ASP A 212 7.88 3.44 -8.65
CA ASP A 212 7.85 2.15 -9.33
C ASP A 212 6.40 1.67 -9.58
N ALA A 213 5.52 1.82 -8.59
CA ALA A 213 4.10 1.50 -8.76
C ALA A 213 3.41 2.42 -9.78
N ALA A 214 3.69 3.73 -9.72
CA ALA A 214 3.13 4.74 -10.60
C ALA A 214 3.51 4.49 -12.07
N LYS A 215 4.74 4.07 -12.37
CA LYS A 215 5.17 3.75 -13.75
C LYS A 215 4.31 2.70 -14.46
N HIS A 216 3.57 1.88 -13.70
CA HIS A 216 2.70 0.84 -14.23
C HIS A 216 1.22 1.28 -14.34
N GLU A 217 0.86 2.48 -13.90
CA GLU A 217 -0.47 3.04 -14.14
C GLU A 217 -0.61 3.50 -15.60
N ARG A 218 -1.64 2.99 -16.30
CA ARG A 218 -1.85 3.25 -17.74
C ARG A 218 -2.15 4.70 -18.08
N ASP A 219 -2.63 5.49 -17.12
CA ASP A 219 -3.09 6.88 -17.32
C ASP A 219 -2.18 7.90 -16.61
N LEU A 220 -0.92 7.54 -16.32
CA LEU A 220 -0.05 8.47 -15.63
C LEU A 220 0.31 9.65 -16.54
N ASP A 221 -0.16 10.84 -16.18
CA ASP A 221 0.17 12.09 -16.87
C ASP A 221 1.69 12.22 -17.00
N VAL A 222 2.18 12.42 -18.23
CA VAL A 222 3.62 12.58 -18.54
C VAL A 222 4.24 13.69 -17.70
N ASN A 223 3.46 14.73 -17.38
CA ASN A 223 3.91 15.81 -16.49
C ASN A 223 4.12 15.32 -15.06
N PHE A 224 3.29 14.40 -14.58
CA PHE A 224 3.40 13.84 -13.23
C PHE A 224 4.62 12.92 -13.08
N ALA A 225 4.97 12.14 -14.12
CA ALA A 225 6.19 11.34 -14.12
C ALA A 225 7.46 12.21 -14.04
N ASN A 226 7.50 13.30 -14.82
CA ASN A 226 8.62 14.24 -14.80
C ASN A 226 8.73 15.00 -13.46
N GLU A 227 7.60 15.36 -12.85
CA GLU A 227 7.56 15.93 -11.49
C GLU A 227 8.12 14.95 -10.44
N LEU A 228 7.81 13.65 -10.56
CA LEU A 228 8.33 12.60 -9.67
C LEU A 228 9.86 12.50 -9.73
N ASP A 229 10.40 12.38 -10.94
CA ASP A 229 11.84 12.19 -11.15
C ASP A 229 12.64 13.45 -10.75
N SER A 230 12.12 14.65 -11.06
CA SER A 230 12.75 15.91 -10.67
C SER A 230 12.72 16.14 -9.15
N PHE A 231 11.63 15.80 -8.47
CA PHE A 231 11.58 15.90 -7.00
C PHE A 231 12.60 14.97 -6.34
N GLY A 232 12.73 13.73 -6.84
CA GLY A 232 13.69 12.76 -6.32
C GLY A 232 15.14 13.25 -6.38
N SER A 233 15.56 13.83 -7.51
CA SER A 233 16.93 14.34 -7.69
C SER A 233 17.23 15.54 -6.79
N VAL A 234 16.30 16.49 -6.66
CA VAL A 234 16.46 17.68 -5.81
C VAL A 234 16.52 17.30 -4.32
N VAL A 235 15.72 16.32 -3.89
CA VAL A 235 15.78 15.78 -2.51
C VAL A 235 17.12 15.12 -2.22
N GLN A 236 17.65 14.32 -3.16
CA GLN A 236 18.97 13.70 -3.01
C GLN A 236 20.07 14.77 -2.88
N GLN A 237 20.02 15.84 -3.67
CA GLN A 237 20.95 16.95 -3.58
C GLN A 237 20.87 17.64 -2.21
N ALA A 238 19.65 17.96 -1.74
CA ALA A 238 19.46 18.55 -0.42
C ALA A 238 20.02 17.66 0.70
N TYR A 239 19.72 16.35 0.66
CA TYR A 239 20.23 15.40 1.64
C TYR A 239 21.76 15.28 1.61
N HIS A 240 22.36 15.25 0.42
CA HIS A 240 23.81 15.22 0.26
C HIS A 240 24.46 16.47 0.87
N ASN A 241 23.90 17.65 0.64
CA ASN A 241 24.40 18.90 1.20
C ASN A 241 24.28 18.92 2.73
N ILE A 242 23.16 18.45 3.29
CA ILE A 242 22.97 18.30 4.74
C ILE A 242 24.00 17.33 5.32
N ARG A 243 24.24 16.19 4.68
CA ARG A 243 25.25 15.22 5.11
C ARG A 243 26.66 15.81 5.09
N ARG A 244 27.00 16.60 4.07
CA ARG A 244 28.28 17.32 4.01
C ARG A 244 28.40 18.32 5.15
N LEU A 245 27.34 19.08 5.46
CA LEU A 245 27.33 20.00 6.61
C LEU A 245 27.52 19.26 7.94
N PHE A 246 26.97 18.05 8.08
CA PHE A 246 27.16 17.21 9.27
C PHE A 246 28.62 16.75 9.42
N VAL A 247 29.20 16.19 8.35
CA VAL A 247 30.61 15.71 8.35
C VAL A 247 31.59 16.86 8.51
N LEU A 248 31.32 18.00 7.88
CA LEU A 248 32.14 19.21 7.96
C LEU A 248 31.80 20.07 9.19
N GLY A 249 31.10 19.56 10.21
CA GLY A 249 30.62 20.35 11.36
C GLY A 249 31.69 21.16 12.12
N ALA A 250 32.97 20.83 11.92
CA ALA A 250 34.13 21.60 12.42
C ALA A 250 34.49 22.82 11.56
N HIS A 251 34.15 22.85 10.27
CA HIS A 251 34.46 23.91 9.31
C HIS A 251 33.15 24.56 8.83
N ARG A 252 32.89 25.78 9.30
CA ARG A 252 31.70 26.56 8.88
C ARG A 252 31.71 26.75 7.36
N ASN A 253 30.81 26.05 6.67
CA ASN A 253 30.55 26.27 5.26
C ASN A 253 29.23 27.03 5.09
N GLU A 254 29.28 28.35 5.30
CA GLU A 254 28.10 29.22 5.20
C GLU A 254 27.51 29.23 3.77
N VAL A 255 28.35 29.05 2.74
CA VAL A 255 27.89 28.94 1.33
C VAL A 255 26.99 27.71 1.16
N LEU A 256 27.45 26.55 1.62
CA LEU A 256 26.68 25.30 1.54
C LEU A 256 25.39 25.38 2.38
N LYS A 257 25.42 26.10 3.51
CA LYS A 257 24.24 26.34 4.34
C LYS A 257 23.19 27.20 3.62
N ILE A 258 23.60 28.27 2.96
CA ILE A 258 22.70 29.16 2.18
C ILE A 258 22.12 28.40 0.98
N GLU A 259 22.96 27.66 0.26
CA GLU A 259 22.52 26.84 -0.89
C GLU A 259 21.47 25.82 -0.45
N THR A 260 21.74 25.08 0.63
CA THR A 260 20.81 24.07 1.17
C THR A 260 19.49 24.70 1.61
N ARG A 261 19.53 25.85 2.30
CA ARG A 261 18.32 26.57 2.71
C ARG A 261 17.49 26.99 1.49
N THR A 262 18.13 27.50 0.45
CA THR A 262 17.46 27.94 -0.78
C THR A 262 16.73 26.77 -1.46
N ILE A 263 17.38 25.61 -1.55
CA ILE A 263 16.77 24.38 -2.09
C ILE A 263 15.56 23.96 -1.26
N LEU A 264 15.66 23.97 0.08
CA LEU A 264 14.56 23.59 0.98
C LEU A 264 13.38 24.56 0.88
N GLU A 265 13.64 25.86 0.76
CA GLU A 265 12.61 26.87 0.54
C GLU A 265 11.90 26.68 -0.80
N GLN A 266 12.65 26.41 -1.88
CA GLN A 266 12.08 26.11 -3.19
C GLN A 266 11.19 24.87 -3.14
N LEU A 267 11.65 23.77 -2.54
CA LEU A 267 10.86 22.55 -2.36
C LEU A 267 9.58 22.82 -1.56
N THR A 268 9.68 23.62 -0.50
CA THR A 268 8.53 23.99 0.33
C THR A 268 7.50 24.81 -0.46
N ARG A 269 7.95 25.77 -1.27
CA ARG A 269 7.07 26.57 -2.14
C ARG A 269 6.39 25.73 -3.21
N ILE A 270 7.11 24.81 -3.85
CA ILE A 270 6.54 23.90 -4.84
C ILE A 270 5.48 22.99 -4.20
N ASN A 271 5.77 22.42 -3.03
CA ASN A 271 4.78 21.60 -2.31
C ASN A 271 3.55 22.42 -1.92
N GLN A 272 3.71 23.65 -1.44
CA GLN A 272 2.60 24.55 -1.12
C GLN A 272 1.75 24.88 -2.34
N SER A 273 2.36 25.24 -3.48
CA SER A 273 1.60 25.54 -4.70
C SER A 273 0.83 24.32 -5.21
N GLN A 274 1.40 23.12 -5.09
CA GLN A 274 0.73 21.87 -5.43
C GLN A 274 -0.41 21.55 -4.47
N ARG A 275 -0.26 21.82 -3.16
CA ARG A 275 -1.35 21.69 -2.18
C ARG A 275 -2.51 22.64 -2.49
N ILE A 276 -2.23 23.90 -2.83
CA ILE A 276 -3.28 24.86 -3.23
C ILE A 276 -4.01 24.35 -4.48
N LYS A 277 -3.25 23.90 -5.49
CA LYS A 277 -3.81 23.47 -6.78
C LYS A 277 -4.64 22.20 -6.70
N TYR A 278 -4.21 21.20 -5.94
CA TYR A 278 -4.81 19.85 -5.96
C TYR A 278 -5.58 19.47 -4.69
N ILE A 279 -5.28 20.13 -3.56
CA ILE A 279 -5.89 19.87 -2.26
C ILE A 279 -6.77 21.05 -1.80
N GLY A 280 -6.48 22.27 -2.27
CA GLY A 280 -7.23 23.48 -1.91
C GLY A 280 -6.85 24.06 -0.54
N GLU A 281 -5.66 23.73 -0.04
CA GLU A 281 -5.01 24.31 1.15
C GLU A 281 -3.93 25.29 0.75
#